data_AF-A0A926QDM3-F1
#
_entry.id   AF-A0A926QDM3-F1
#
_cell.length_a   1.000
_cell.length_b   1.000
_cell.length_c   1.000
_cell.angle_alpha   90.00
_cell.angle_beta   90.00
_cell.angle_gamma   90.00
#
_symmetry.space_group_name_H-M   'P 1'
#
loop_
_entity.id
_entity.type
_entity.pdbx_description
1 polymer ?
#
loop_
_entity_poly.entity_id
_entity_poly.type
_entity_poly.pdbx_seq_one_letter_code
_entity_poly.pdbx_strand_id
1 'polypeptide(L)' 'MRSWRKLQGMSASELARRAHITRETLRGIEDGTGSPRIDSLFAVASVLGVVDTLVTALDPLTTDAGRALAIEGPRPR' A
#
# COMPACT_ATOMS: atom_id res chain seq x y z
N MET A 1 -5.69 5.53 -2.49
CA MET A 1 -6.42 4.38 -3.07
C MET A 1 -7.78 4.76 -3.66
N ARG A 2 -8.58 5.59 -2.98
CA ARG A 2 -9.88 6.08 -3.47
C ARG A 2 -9.84 6.64 -4.91
N SER A 3 -8.82 7.44 -5.24
CA SER A 3 -8.67 8.03 -6.57
C SER A 3 -8.46 6.97 -7.65
N TRP A 4 -7.55 6.01 -7.44
CA TRP A 4 -7.32 4.86 -8.33
C TRP A 4 -8.61 4.07 -8.57
N ARG A 5 -9.34 3.75 -7.50
CA ARG A 5 -10.62 3.03 -7.61
C ARG A 5 -11.64 3.80 -8.48
N LYS A 6 -11.77 5.12 -8.26
CA LYS A 6 -12.68 5.99 -9.03
C LYS A 6 -12.29 6.07 -10.52
N LEU A 7 -11.00 6.21 -10.81
CA LEU A 7 -10.48 6.24 -12.19
C LEU A 7 -10.75 4.93 -12.94
N GLN A 8 -10.76 3.81 -12.21
CA GLN A 8 -11.09 2.48 -12.75
C GLN A 8 -12.59 2.17 -12.76
N GLY A 9 -13.46 3.13 -12.40
CA GLY A 9 -14.92 2.94 -12.39
C GLY A 9 -15.44 1.94 -11.34
N MET A 10 -14.63 1.55 -10.36
CA MET A 10 -15.01 0.55 -9.35
C MET A 10 -15.80 1.17 -8.20
N SER A 11 -16.87 0.50 -7.76
CA SER A 11 -17.55 0.82 -6.51
C SER A 11 -16.70 0.38 -5.30
N ALA A 12 -16.92 0.99 -4.14
CA ALA A 12 -16.22 0.57 -2.91
C ALA A 12 -16.53 -0.89 -2.55
N SER A 13 -17.78 -1.33 -2.70
CA SER A 13 -18.16 -2.72 -2.46
C SER A 13 -17.47 -3.69 -3.42
N GLU A 14 -17.31 -3.30 -4.68
CA GLU A 14 -16.64 -4.14 -5.69
C GLU A 14 -15.15 -4.31 -5.38
N LEU A 15 -14.45 -3.22 -5.04
CA LEU A 15 -13.05 -3.31 -4.65
C LEU A 15 -12.86 -4.14 -3.37
N ALA A 16 -13.68 -3.92 -2.36
CA ALA A 16 -13.62 -4.68 -1.11
C ALA A 16 -13.81 -6.17 -1.34
N ARG A 17 -14.79 -6.54 -2.18
CA ARG A 17 -15.06 -7.93 -2.57
C ARG A 17 -13.88 -8.57 -3.31
N ARG A 18 -13.29 -7.88 -4.29
CA ARG A 18 -12.11 -8.37 -5.04
C ARG A 18 -10.87 -8.50 -4.17
N ALA A 19 -10.71 -7.63 -3.18
CA ALA A 19 -9.60 -7.66 -2.24
C ALA A 19 -9.85 -8.60 -1.05
N HIS A 20 -10.99 -9.29 -1.00
CA HIS A 20 -11.38 -10.18 0.10
C HIS A 20 -11.38 -9.51 1.49
N ILE A 21 -11.82 -8.25 1.57
CA ILE A 21 -11.94 -7.48 2.81
C ILE A 21 -13.34 -6.92 3.01
N THR A 22 -13.63 -6.46 4.23
CA THR A 22 -14.89 -5.76 4.51
C THR A 22 -14.89 -4.36 3.89
N ARG A 23 -16.09 -3.84 3.58
CA ARG A 23 -16.26 -2.46 3.11
C ARG A 23 -15.80 -1.43 4.15
N GLU A 24 -15.91 -1.76 5.44
CA GLU A 24 -15.43 -0.92 6.54
C GLU A 24 -13.90 -0.85 6.55
N THR A 25 -13.22 -1.99 6.41
CA THR A 25 -11.75 -2.06 6.26
C THR A 25 -11.29 -1.24 5.05
N LEU A 26 -11.97 -1.38 3.90
CA LEU A 26 -11.65 -0.56 2.73
C LEU A 26 -11.85 0.92 3.00
N ARG A 27 -12.91 1.33 3.71
CA ARG A 27 -13.14 2.73 4.08
C ARG A 27 -11.99 3.27 4.92
N GLY A 28 -11.57 2.54 5.95
CA GLY A 28 -10.41 2.89 6.76
C GLY A 28 -9.15 3.08 5.93
N ILE A 29 -8.87 2.15 5.00
CA ILE A 29 -7.74 2.27 4.07
C ILE A 29 -7.86 3.50 3.16
N GLU A 30 -9.06 3.78 2.61
CA GLU A 30 -9.26 4.92 1.71
C GLU A 30 -9.15 6.27 2.39
N ASP A 31 -9.56 6.34 3.66
CA ASP A 31 -9.56 7.56 4.46
C ASP A 31 -8.28 7.73 5.29
N GLY A 32 -7.40 6.73 5.30
CA GLY A 32 -6.19 6.73 6.13
C GLY A 32 -6.48 6.65 7.62
N THR A 33 -7.60 6.03 7.99
CA THR A 33 -8.08 5.93 9.37
C THR A 33 -8.19 4.48 9.85
N GLY A 34 -8.22 4.29 11.17
CA GLY A 34 -8.27 2.97 11.80
C GLY A 34 -6.92 2.24 11.73
N SER A 35 -6.98 0.91 11.91
CA SER A 35 -5.80 0.04 11.95
C SER A 35 -5.95 -1.13 10.95
N PRO A 36 -6.06 -0.85 9.63
CA PRO A 36 -6.09 -1.92 8.65
C PRO A 36 -4.77 -2.70 8.70
N ARG A 37 -4.89 -4.02 8.57
CA ARG A 37 -3.70 -4.88 8.50
C ARG A 37 -2.93 -4.59 7.21
N ILE A 38 -1.61 -4.76 7.27
CA ILE A 38 -0.74 -4.51 6.11
C ILE A 38 -1.10 -5.42 4.92
N ASP A 39 -1.45 -6.68 5.19
CA ASP A 39 -1.94 -7.63 4.17
C ASP A 39 -3.15 -7.10 3.40
N SER A 40 -4.08 -6.42 4.08
CA SER A 40 -5.29 -5.83 3.52
C SER A 40 -4.95 -4.64 2.62
N LEU A 41 -3.98 -3.81 3.03
CA LEU A 41 -3.47 -2.72 2.19
C LEU A 41 -2.86 -3.27 0.89
N PHE A 42 -2.02 -4.29 0.98
CA PHE A 42 -1.41 -4.94 -0.18
C PHE A 42 -2.45 -5.62 -1.07
N ALA A 43 -3.46 -6.30 -0.51
CA ALA A 43 -4.54 -6.90 -1.28
C ALA A 43 -5.30 -5.85 -2.12
N VAL A 44 -5.61 -4.69 -1.53
CA VAL A 44 -6.25 -3.58 -2.26
C VAL A 44 -5.32 -3.03 -3.34
N ALA A 45 -4.04 -2.83 -3.04
CA ALA A 45 -3.05 -2.35 -4.01
C ALA A 45 -2.92 -3.31 -5.21
N SER A 46 -2.94 -4.63 -4.97
CA SER A 46 -2.90 -5.65 -6.01
C SER A 46 -4.12 -5.62 -6.92
N VAL A 47 -5.33 -5.49 -6.36
CA VAL A 47 -6.56 -5.37 -7.17
C VAL A 47 -6.55 -4.10 -8.03
N LEU A 48 -5.99 -3.01 -7.50
CA LEU A 48 -5.86 -1.74 -8.22
C LEU A 48 -4.71 -1.74 -9.24
N GLY A 49 -3.85 -2.77 -9.26
CA GLY A 49 -2.70 -2.85 -10.17
C GLY A 49 -1.56 -1.89 -9.82
N VAL A 50 -1.44 -1.48 -8.55
CA VAL A 50 -0.43 -0.51 -8.09
C VAL A 50 0.50 -1.09 -7.01
N VAL A 51 0.47 -2.42 -6.83
CA VAL A 51 1.28 -3.10 -5.80
C VAL A 51 2.78 -2.94 -6.07
N ASP A 52 3.19 -3.02 -7.33
CA ASP A 52 4.60 -2.86 -7.70
C ASP A 52 5.11 -1.45 -7.39
N THR A 53 4.30 -0.42 -7.64
CA THR A 53 4.63 0.96 -7.23
C THR A 53 4.84 1.06 -5.72
N LEU A 54 4.02 0.35 -4.94
CA LEU A 54 4.11 0.33 -3.49
C LEU A 54 5.37 -0.41 -3.01
N VAL A 55 5.70 -1.53 -3.63
CA VAL A 55 6.93 -2.30 -3.35
C VAL A 55 8.17 -1.49 -3.72
N THR A 56 8.20 -0.86 -4.88
CA THR A 56 9.31 0.01 -5.30
C THR A 56 9.51 1.18 -4.35
N ALA A 57 8.43 1.79 -3.84
CA ALA A 57 8.54 2.88 -2.88
C ALA A 57 9.13 2.46 -1.51
N LEU A 58 9.13 1.15 -1.21
CA LEU A 58 9.75 0.59 -0.01
C LEU A 58 11.22 0.19 -0.22
N ASP A 59 11.76 0.31 -1.44
CA ASP A 59 13.18 0.05 -1.69
C ASP A 59 14.03 1.12 -0.99
N PRO A 60 14.84 0.75 0.02
CA PRO A 60 15.67 1.71 0.75
C PRO A 60 16.64 2.46 -0.16
N LEU A 61 17.10 1.86 -1.26
CA LEU A 61 18.04 2.48 -2.19
C LEU A 61 17.41 3.64 -2.98
N THR A 62 16.08 3.72 -3.01
CA THR A 62 15.36 4.88 -3.57
C THR A 62 15.37 6.10 -2.65
N THR A 63 15.78 5.94 -1.38
CA THR A 63 15.79 7.02 -0.38
C THR A 63 17.21 7.49 -0.05
N ASP A 64 17.37 8.79 0.23
CA ASP A 64 18.67 9.35 0.63
C ASP A 64 19.21 8.69 1.89
N ALA A 65 18.35 8.50 2.90
CA ALA A 65 18.70 7.86 4.16
C ALA A 65 19.12 6.40 3.96
N GLY A 66 18.39 5.64 3.14
CA GLY A 66 18.73 4.25 2.86
C GLY A 66 20.03 4.11 2.07
N ARG A 67 20.31 5.02 1.12
CA ARG A 67 21.60 5.05 0.41
C ARG A 67 22.77 5.39 1.34
N ALA A 68 22.61 6.33 2.26
CA ALA A 68 23.64 6.66 3.24
C ALA A 68 24.00 5.45 4.12
N LEU A 69 23.00 4.73 4.64
CA LEU A 69 23.21 3.52 5.44
C LEU A 69 23.84 2.37 4.65
N ALA A 70 23.55 2.25 3.35
CA ALA A 70 24.14 1.23 2.50
C ALA A 70 25.65 1.45 2.27
N ILE A 71 26.11 2.71 2.25
CA ILE A 71 27.52 3.08 2.10
C ILE A 71 28.29 2.89 3.41
N GLU A 72 27.71 3.32 4.54
CA GLU A 72 28.36 3.24 5.85
C GLU A 72 28.51 1.81 6.38
N GLY A 73 27.68 0.87 5.92
CA GLY A 73 27.60 -0.49 6.44
C GLY A 73 26.86 -0.55 7.78
N PRO A 74 26.33 -1.72 8.18
CA PRO A 74 25.58 -1.85 9.43
C PRO A 74 26.49 -1.52 10.62
N ARG A 75 26.06 -0.57 11.46
CA ARG A 75 26.78 -0.24 12.70
C ARG A 75 26.88 -1.49 13.58
N PRO A 76 28.08 -1.82 14.11
CA PRO A 76 28.22 -2.95 15.03
C PRO A 76 27.34 -2.72 16.27
N ARG A 77 26.67 -3.78 16.73
CA ARG A 77 25.84 -3.78 17.93
C ARG A 77 26.68 -3.79 19.20
#